data_AF-A0A919PD29-F1
#
_entry.id   AF-A0A919PD29-F1
#
_cell.length_a   1.000
_cell.length_b   1.000
_cell.length_c   1.000
_cell.angle_alpha   90.00
_cell.angle_beta   90.00
_cell.angle_gamma   90.00
#
_symmetry.space_group_name_H-M   'P 1'
#
loop_
_entity.id
_entity.type
_entity.pdbx_description
1 polymer ?
#
loop_
_entity_poly.entity_id
_entity_poly.type
_entity_poly.pdbx_seq_one_letter_code
_entity_poly.pdbx_strand_id
1 'polypeptide(L)'
;MTDDATAADSTHPDEILAFWEVARVRAGVVRFAAVTGPGVAGTLVPPSWSFGDDPALADELLGLVLDGTKTATSTALAEYEAADEPLPVKGDLSIVTDGAGRPGALIRTTRVETLPFDQVDGGFAAAEGEGDRTLASWRAEHERYWRRVLAPLGAEFAATMPVVTERFELLYPRPGDRSAAPAPSEA
;
A
#
# COMPACT_ATOMS: atom_id res chain seq x y z
N MET A 1 13.56 7.01 28.39
CA MET A 1 12.22 6.45 28.13
C MET A 1 11.74 7.19 26.91
N THR A 2 12.29 6.78 25.77
CA THR A 2 12.15 7.45 24.47
C THR A 2 10.99 6.76 23.77
N ASP A 3 9.94 7.52 23.50
CA ASP A 3 8.97 7.19 22.45
C ASP A 3 9.76 7.12 21.15
N ASP A 4 9.80 5.93 20.56
CA ASP A 4 10.32 5.70 19.22
C ASP A 4 9.29 4.83 18.49
N ALA A 5 8.47 5.52 17.70
CA ALA A 5 7.60 4.94 16.70
C ALA A 5 7.69 5.91 15.52
N THR A 6 8.57 5.62 14.59
CA THR A 6 8.60 6.26 13.27
C THR A 6 7.38 5.80 12.48
N ALA A 7 6.20 6.30 12.87
CA ALA A 7 5.13 6.50 11.92
C ALA A 7 5.65 7.50 10.90
N ALA A 8 5.67 7.15 9.62
CA ALA A 8 6.00 8.07 8.54
C ALA A 8 5.32 9.42 8.80
N ASP A 9 6.14 10.47 8.95
CA ASP A 9 5.69 11.81 9.33
C ASP A 9 4.78 12.35 8.22
N SER A 10 3.47 12.15 8.37
CA SER A 10 2.50 12.58 7.39
C SER A 10 2.53 14.11 7.34
N THR A 11 2.80 14.69 6.16
CA THR A 11 2.83 16.15 5.97
C THR A 11 1.47 16.82 6.27
N HIS A 12 0.40 16.03 6.40
CA HIS A 12 -0.98 16.47 6.62
C HIS A 12 -1.70 15.66 7.70
N PRO A 13 -1.27 15.68 8.98
CA PRO A 13 -1.80 14.81 10.03
C PRO A 13 -3.30 15.03 10.29
N ASP A 14 -3.77 16.28 10.21
CA ASP A 14 -5.19 16.62 10.36
C ASP A 14 -6.05 16.04 9.23
N GLU A 15 -5.55 16.03 7.99
CA GLU A 15 -6.27 15.43 6.86
C GLU A 15 -6.32 13.91 6.98
N ILE A 16 -5.22 13.28 7.41
CA ILE A 16 -5.16 11.83 7.69
C ILE A 16 -6.19 11.44 8.75
N LEU A 17 -6.24 12.19 9.86
CA LEU A 17 -7.21 11.97 10.93
C LEU A 17 -8.65 12.11 10.43
N ALA A 18 -8.95 13.21 9.74
CA ALA A 18 -10.29 13.45 9.19
C ALA A 18 -10.72 12.37 8.18
N PHE A 19 -9.79 11.92 7.33
CA PHE A 19 -10.04 10.81 6.41
C PHE A 19 -10.32 9.52 7.17
N TRP A 20 -9.50 9.17 8.16
CA TRP A 20 -9.65 7.96 8.96
C TRP A 20 -11.00 7.89 9.69
N GLU A 21 -11.43 9.01 10.30
CA GLU A 21 -12.71 9.09 11.01
C GLU A 21 -13.89 8.70 10.12
N VAL A 22 -13.88 9.13 8.86
CA VAL A 22 -14.92 8.79 7.88
C VAL A 22 -14.71 7.38 7.33
N ALA A 23 -13.49 7.04 6.94
CA ALA A 23 -13.15 5.79 6.27
C ALA A 23 -13.46 4.58 7.17
N ARG A 24 -13.07 4.60 8.44
CA ARG A 24 -13.26 3.46 9.36
C ARG A 24 -14.72 3.07 9.59
N VAL A 25 -15.62 4.06 9.51
CA VAL A 25 -17.06 3.87 9.63
C VAL A 25 -17.62 3.32 8.32
N ARG A 26 -17.30 3.97 7.19
CA ARG A 26 -17.84 3.59 5.88
C ARG A 26 -17.31 2.27 5.35
N ALA A 27 -16.06 1.93 5.65
CA ALA A 27 -15.44 0.65 5.33
C ALA A 27 -15.89 -0.49 6.27
N GLY A 28 -16.70 -0.20 7.30
CA GLY A 28 -17.13 -1.21 8.27
C GLY A 28 -15.98 -1.84 9.07
N VAL A 29 -14.84 -1.15 9.16
CA VAL A 29 -13.68 -1.57 9.97
C VAL A 29 -14.05 -1.59 11.45
N VAL A 30 -14.86 -0.62 11.88
CA VAL A 30 -15.54 -0.68 13.17
C VAL A 30 -16.85 -1.45 12.98
N ARG A 31 -16.83 -2.76 13.21
CA ARG A 31 -18.08 -3.47 13.51
C ARG A 31 -18.48 -3.10 14.92
N PHE A 32 -19.65 -2.48 15.10
CA PHE A 32 -20.27 -2.29 16.41
C PHE A 32 -20.50 -3.68 17.03
N ALA A 33 -19.54 -4.17 17.82
CA ALA A 33 -19.75 -5.28 18.72
C ALA A 33 -20.55 -4.73 19.90
N ALA A 34 -21.87 -4.88 19.85
CA ALA A 34 -22.80 -4.38 20.87
C ALA A 34 -22.55 -4.93 22.30
N VAL A 35 -21.54 -5.78 22.51
CA VAL A 35 -21.25 -6.46 23.77
C VAL A 35 -19.80 -6.32 24.26
N THR A 36 -18.82 -5.92 23.43
CA THR A 36 -17.39 -5.93 23.85
C THR A 36 -16.67 -4.58 23.77
N GLY A 37 -17.34 -3.51 23.34
CA GLY A 37 -16.68 -2.24 23.02
C GLY A 37 -15.87 -2.35 21.72
N PRO A 38 -15.43 -1.22 21.13
CA PRO A 38 -14.58 -1.24 19.95
C PRO A 38 -13.25 -1.93 20.29
N GLY A 39 -12.88 -2.96 19.52
CA GLY A 39 -11.53 -3.51 19.59
C GLY A 39 -10.49 -2.42 19.25
N VAL A 40 -9.33 -2.45 19.91
CA VAL A 40 -8.27 -1.43 19.81
C VAL A 40 -7.89 -1.08 18.35
N ALA A 41 -7.96 -2.07 17.45
CA ALA A 41 -7.67 -1.92 16.02
C ALA A 41 -8.62 -0.97 15.26
N GLY A 42 -9.84 -0.72 15.74
CA GLY A 42 -10.77 0.23 15.12
C GLY A 42 -10.55 1.69 15.56
N THR A 43 -9.67 1.90 16.54
CA THR A 43 -9.48 3.19 17.20
C THR A 43 -8.20 3.88 16.74
N LEU A 44 -7.12 3.12 16.52
CA LEU A 44 -5.83 3.66 16.10
C LEU A 44 -5.86 4.07 14.61
N VAL A 45 -5.16 5.15 14.29
CA VAL A 45 -4.94 5.58 12.90
C VAL A 45 -3.94 4.61 12.27
N PRO A 46 -4.26 3.98 11.13
CA PRO A 46 -3.30 3.14 10.42
C PRO A 46 -2.09 3.93 9.91
N PRO A 47 -0.95 3.28 9.65
CA PRO A 47 0.16 3.91 8.96
C PRO A 47 -0.29 4.58 7.65
N SER A 48 0.31 5.73 7.33
CA SER A 48 0.06 6.46 6.09
C SER A 48 1.33 6.60 5.27
N TRP A 49 1.28 6.22 4.00
CA TRP A 49 2.43 6.20 3.10
C TRP A 49 1.98 6.32 1.63
N SER A 50 2.91 6.61 0.72
CA SER A 50 2.64 6.69 -0.73
C SER A 50 3.44 5.63 -1.49
N PHE A 51 2.92 5.22 -2.65
CA PHE A 51 3.65 4.33 -3.55
C PHE A 51 4.71 5.09 -4.33
N GLY A 52 5.74 4.38 -4.80
CA GLY A 52 6.80 4.98 -5.61
C GLY A 52 7.76 5.85 -4.78
N ASP A 53 8.78 6.39 -5.45
CA ASP A 53 9.82 7.20 -4.82
C ASP A 53 9.87 8.65 -5.31
N ASP A 54 8.83 9.08 -6.02
CA ASP A 54 8.59 10.48 -6.37
C ASP A 54 7.09 10.84 -6.37
N PRO A 55 6.74 12.13 -6.20
CA PRO A 55 5.34 12.56 -6.11
C PRO A 55 4.47 12.22 -7.32
N ALA A 56 5.03 12.28 -8.54
CA ALA A 56 4.23 12.03 -9.75
C ALA A 56 3.91 10.54 -9.88
N LEU A 57 4.88 9.68 -9.54
CA LEU A 57 4.66 8.24 -9.48
C LEU A 57 3.66 7.88 -8.37
N ALA A 58 3.72 8.54 -7.21
CA ALA A 58 2.74 8.35 -6.14
C ALA A 58 1.31 8.66 -6.59
N ASP A 59 1.11 9.77 -7.31
CA ASP A 59 -0.20 10.14 -7.86
C ASP A 59 -0.70 9.10 -8.89
N GLU A 60 0.19 8.65 -9.80
CA GLU A 60 -0.13 7.63 -10.80
C GLU A 60 -0.57 6.31 -10.16
N LEU A 61 0.24 5.79 -9.22
CA LEU A 61 0.02 4.52 -8.57
C LEU A 61 -1.22 4.55 -7.65
N LEU A 62 -1.47 5.67 -6.98
CA LEU A 62 -2.73 5.88 -6.26
C LEU A 62 -3.92 5.83 -7.22
N GLY A 63 -3.82 6.45 -8.40
CA GLY A 63 -4.85 6.36 -9.45
C GLY A 63 -5.19 4.92 -9.83
N LEU A 64 -4.17 4.07 -10.01
CA LEU A 64 -4.35 2.64 -10.30
C LEU A 64 -4.98 1.87 -9.13
N VAL A 65 -4.73 2.27 -7.88
CA VAL A 65 -5.42 1.67 -6.73
C VAL A 65 -6.89 2.06 -6.73
N LEU A 66 -7.20 3.32 -7.01
CA LEU A 66 -8.56 3.87 -6.99
C LEU A 66 -9.45 3.29 -8.10
N ASP A 67 -8.89 2.99 -9.27
CA ASP A 67 -9.62 2.33 -10.36
C ASP A 67 -9.69 0.79 -10.23
N GLY A 68 -8.95 0.22 -9.27
CA GLY A 68 -8.92 -1.21 -8.97
C GLY A 68 -7.95 -2.02 -9.83
N THR A 69 -7.09 -1.37 -10.63
CA THR A 69 -6.04 -2.02 -11.42
C THR A 69 -4.89 -2.51 -10.54
N LYS A 70 -4.40 -1.66 -9.61
CA LYS A 70 -3.35 -2.01 -8.66
C LYS A 70 -3.97 -2.58 -7.38
N THR A 71 -3.71 -3.85 -7.12
CA THR A 71 -4.19 -4.63 -5.96
C THR A 71 -3.07 -5.42 -5.29
N ALA A 72 -1.82 -5.12 -5.66
CA ALA A 72 -0.63 -5.72 -5.08
C ALA A 72 0.53 -4.72 -5.04
N THR A 73 1.49 -4.97 -4.16
CA THR A 73 2.74 -4.20 -4.02
C THR A 73 3.88 -5.09 -3.56
N SER A 74 5.10 -4.71 -3.88
CA SER A 74 6.29 -5.45 -3.46
C SER A 74 7.38 -4.54 -2.87
N THR A 75 8.12 -5.10 -1.92
CA THR A 75 9.22 -4.42 -1.21
C THR A 75 10.34 -5.44 -0.96
N ALA A 76 11.60 -5.04 -1.07
CA ALA A 76 12.69 -5.93 -0.74
C ALA A 76 12.72 -6.19 0.76
N LEU A 77 12.95 -7.44 1.18
CA LEU A 77 13.07 -7.76 2.61
C LEU A 77 14.14 -6.91 3.31
N ALA A 78 15.24 -6.64 2.59
CA ALA A 78 16.34 -5.82 3.09
C ALA A 78 15.92 -4.38 3.44
N GLU A 79 14.86 -3.85 2.84
CA GLU A 79 14.34 -2.51 3.18
C GLU A 79 13.70 -2.53 4.57
N TYR A 80 12.89 -3.55 4.89
CA TYR A 80 12.34 -3.75 6.24
C TYR A 80 13.44 -3.97 7.28
N GLU A 81 14.44 -4.82 6.95
CA GLU A 81 15.56 -5.11 7.85
C GLU A 81 16.40 -3.86 8.14
N ALA A 82 16.61 -3.00 7.13
CA ALA A 82 17.35 -1.76 7.30
C ALA A 82 16.59 -0.71 8.12
N ALA A 83 15.25 -0.71 8.03
CA ALA A 83 14.39 0.20 8.78
C ALA A 83 14.03 -0.31 10.20
N ASP A 84 14.41 -1.54 10.55
CA ASP A 84 13.94 -2.25 11.76
C ASP A 84 12.39 -2.29 11.86
N GLU A 85 11.74 -2.40 10.70
CA GLU A 85 10.28 -2.41 10.60
C GLU A 85 9.74 -3.85 10.55
N PRO A 86 8.62 -4.13 11.24
CA PRO A 86 7.97 -5.43 11.16
C PRO A 86 7.40 -5.66 9.76
N LEU A 87 7.42 -6.92 9.31
CA LEU A 87 6.74 -7.31 8.08
C LEU A 87 5.23 -7.09 8.19
N PRO A 88 4.57 -6.68 7.09
CA PRO A 88 3.12 -6.57 7.05
C PRO A 88 2.48 -7.93 7.28
N VAL A 89 1.27 -7.92 7.86
CA VAL A 89 0.47 -9.12 8.07
C VAL A 89 -0.92 -8.99 7.47
N LYS A 90 -1.53 -10.13 7.17
CA LYS A 90 -2.91 -10.17 6.69
C LYS A 90 -3.84 -9.48 7.71
N GLY A 91 -4.62 -8.53 7.22
CA GLY A 91 -5.57 -7.75 8.00
C GLY A 91 -5.10 -6.34 8.31
N ASP A 92 -3.80 -6.04 8.11
CA ASP A 92 -3.26 -4.70 8.30
C ASP A 92 -3.99 -3.69 7.43
N LEU A 93 -4.18 -2.51 8.01
CA LEU A 93 -4.76 -1.36 7.33
C LEU A 93 -3.65 -0.39 6.99
N SER A 94 -3.80 0.29 5.87
CA SER A 94 -2.90 1.38 5.47
C SER A 94 -3.69 2.48 4.79
N ILE A 95 -3.30 3.72 5.05
CA ILE A 95 -3.81 4.89 4.34
C ILE A 95 -2.80 5.23 3.25
N VAL A 96 -3.17 5.00 2.00
CA VAL A 96 -2.35 5.38 0.84
C VAL A 96 -2.56 6.87 0.58
N THR A 97 -1.46 7.62 0.49
CA THR A 97 -1.46 9.05 0.19
C THR A 97 -1.08 9.35 -1.26
N ASP A 98 -1.49 10.52 -1.74
CA ASP A 98 -1.02 11.10 -3.00
C ASP A 98 0.43 11.61 -2.87
N GLY A 99 1.00 12.12 -3.96
CA GLY A 99 2.36 12.67 -4.00
C GLY A 99 2.56 13.94 -3.17
N ALA A 100 1.47 14.56 -2.70
CA ALA A 100 1.50 15.66 -1.75
C ALA A 100 1.33 15.20 -0.30
N GLY A 101 1.24 13.89 -0.04
CA GLY A 101 1.06 13.32 1.29
C GLY A 101 -0.36 13.43 1.84
N ARG A 102 -1.36 13.68 1.00
CA ARG A 102 -2.77 13.74 1.42
C ARG A 102 -3.44 12.37 1.25
N PRO A 103 -4.37 11.97 2.13
CA PRO A 103 -4.99 10.65 2.07
C PRO A 103 -5.84 10.46 0.82
N GLY A 104 -5.57 9.39 0.07
CA GLY A 104 -6.29 8.99 -1.14
C GLY A 104 -7.11 7.71 -1.00
N ALA A 105 -6.61 6.72 -0.26
CA ALA A 105 -7.28 5.42 -0.13
C ALA A 105 -7.02 4.78 1.23
N LEU A 106 -8.01 4.04 1.74
CA LEU A 106 -7.83 3.05 2.80
C LEU A 106 -7.78 1.68 2.15
N ILE A 107 -6.68 0.95 2.35
CA ILE A 107 -6.50 -0.42 1.87
C ILE A 107 -6.39 -1.40 3.04
N ARG A 108 -6.63 -2.68 2.76
CA ARG A 108 -6.35 -3.78 3.68
C ARG A 108 -5.49 -4.83 3.01
N THR A 109 -4.41 -5.24 3.67
CA THR A 109 -3.58 -6.36 3.24
C THR A 109 -4.35 -7.68 3.41
N THR A 110 -4.47 -8.45 2.35
CA THR A 110 -5.24 -9.71 2.27
C THR A 110 -4.36 -10.94 2.23
N ARG A 111 -3.12 -10.81 1.75
CA ARG A 111 -2.10 -11.86 1.68
C ARG A 111 -0.72 -11.23 1.71
N VAL A 112 0.21 -11.87 2.42
CA VAL A 112 1.63 -11.52 2.44
C VAL A 112 2.43 -12.79 2.19
N GLU A 113 3.40 -12.71 1.30
CA GLU A 113 4.33 -13.80 1.01
C GLU A 113 5.74 -13.25 0.77
N THR A 114 6.75 -13.92 1.30
CA THR A 114 8.15 -13.64 0.96
C THR A 114 8.64 -14.72 0.02
N LEU A 115 9.07 -14.32 -1.19
CA LEU A 115 9.60 -15.23 -2.20
C LEU A 115 10.77 -14.58 -2.94
N PRO A 116 11.64 -15.38 -3.57
CA PRO A 116 12.70 -14.83 -4.42
C PRO A 116 12.13 -13.99 -5.57
N PHE A 117 12.81 -12.90 -5.93
CA PHE A 117 12.44 -12.00 -7.03
C PHE A 117 12.14 -12.74 -8.34
N ASP A 118 12.98 -13.70 -8.71
CA ASP A 118 12.82 -14.50 -9.93
C ASP A 118 11.66 -15.51 -9.89
N GLN A 119 11.06 -15.72 -8.73
CA GLN A 119 9.87 -16.57 -8.53
C GLN A 119 8.56 -15.77 -8.53
N VAL A 120 8.61 -14.44 -8.56
CA VAL A 120 7.41 -13.62 -8.76
C VAL A 120 6.79 -13.95 -10.11
N ASP A 121 5.49 -14.27 -10.09
CA ASP A 121 4.74 -14.72 -11.25
C ASP A 121 4.03 -13.58 -11.99
N GLY A 122 3.56 -13.88 -13.21
CA GLY A 122 2.85 -12.89 -14.03
C GLY A 122 1.49 -12.49 -13.48
N GLY A 123 0.85 -13.31 -12.64
CA GLY A 123 -0.41 -12.97 -11.99
C GLY A 123 -0.24 -11.98 -10.84
N PHE A 124 0.95 -11.94 -10.23
CA PHE A 124 1.35 -10.90 -9.30
C PHE A 124 1.71 -9.61 -10.03
N ALA A 125 2.57 -9.68 -11.06
CA ALA A 125 2.92 -8.53 -11.88
C ALA A 125 1.69 -7.83 -12.48
N ALA A 126 0.72 -8.59 -12.98
CA ALA A 126 -0.54 -8.04 -13.49
C ALA A 126 -1.40 -7.37 -12.41
N ALA A 127 -1.31 -7.83 -11.15
CA ALA A 127 -2.02 -7.26 -10.01
C ALA A 127 -1.32 -6.02 -9.44
N GLU A 128 0.00 -5.89 -9.60
CA GLU A 128 0.71 -4.63 -9.34
C GLU A 128 0.27 -3.54 -10.30
N GLY A 129 -0.18 -3.91 -11.50
CA GLY A 129 -0.95 -3.04 -12.39
C GLY A 129 -0.13 -1.99 -13.16
N GLU A 130 1.17 -1.92 -12.93
CA GLU A 130 2.06 -0.91 -13.49
C GLU A 130 2.47 -1.21 -14.94
N GLY A 131 2.80 -0.14 -15.69
CA GLY A 131 3.29 -0.24 -17.06
C GLY A 131 2.36 -1.02 -17.99
N ASP A 132 2.91 -2.00 -18.72
CA ASP A 132 2.14 -2.85 -19.64
C ASP A 132 1.54 -4.09 -18.95
N ARG A 133 1.69 -4.20 -17.62
CA ARG A 133 1.20 -5.32 -16.77
C ARG A 133 1.80 -6.68 -17.11
N THR A 134 2.95 -6.70 -17.79
CA THR A 134 3.68 -7.94 -18.08
C THR A 134 4.73 -8.22 -17.01
N LEU A 135 5.03 -9.51 -16.80
CA LEU A 135 6.12 -9.92 -15.92
C LEU A 135 7.49 -9.39 -16.38
N ALA A 136 7.68 -9.24 -17.70
CA ALA A 136 8.93 -8.72 -18.25
C ALA A 136 9.14 -7.26 -17.89
N SER A 137 8.11 -6.41 -18.05
CA SER A 137 8.16 -5.00 -17.62
C SER A 137 8.34 -4.91 -16.10
N TRP A 138 7.57 -5.67 -15.33
CA TRP A 138 7.68 -5.69 -13.87
C TRP A 138 9.11 -6.01 -13.42
N ARG A 139 9.75 -7.05 -13.97
CA ARG A 139 11.13 -7.41 -13.63
C ARG A 139 12.13 -6.31 -13.99
N ALA A 140 11.99 -5.72 -15.17
CA ALA A 140 12.91 -4.67 -15.62
C ALA A 140 12.84 -3.42 -14.72
N GLU A 141 11.63 -2.99 -14.38
CA GLU A 141 11.43 -1.80 -13.53
C GLU A 141 11.86 -2.05 -12.08
N HIS A 142 11.50 -3.20 -11.51
CA HIS A 142 11.85 -3.53 -10.13
C HIS A 142 13.36 -3.80 -9.95
N GLU A 143 14.02 -4.41 -10.95
CA GLU A 143 15.49 -4.51 -10.95
C GLU A 143 16.15 -3.13 -10.95
N ARG A 144 15.67 -2.21 -11.80
CA ARG A 144 16.18 -0.83 -11.84
C ARG A 144 15.98 -0.12 -10.50
N TYR A 145 14.79 -0.27 -9.92
CA TYR A 145 14.45 0.28 -8.61
C TYR A 145 15.36 -0.29 -7.51
N TRP A 146 15.37 -1.61 -7.29
CA TRP A 146 16.14 -2.20 -6.19
C TRP A 146 17.64 -2.06 -6.33
N ARG A 147 18.21 -2.00 -7.55
CA ARG A 147 19.62 -1.62 -7.73
C ARG A 147 19.94 -0.25 -7.14
N ARG A 148 19.00 0.70 -7.23
CA ARG A 148 19.13 2.05 -6.66
C ARG A 148 18.92 2.04 -5.15
N VAL A 149 17.89 1.35 -4.65
CA VAL A 149 17.51 1.43 -3.22
C VAL A 149 18.39 0.56 -2.31
N LEU A 150 18.87 -0.58 -2.80
CA LEU A 150 19.73 -1.47 -1.99
C LEU A 150 21.17 -0.99 -1.85
N ALA A 151 21.69 -0.28 -2.86
CA ALA A 151 23.06 0.23 -2.87
C ALA A 151 23.43 1.05 -1.61
N PRO A 152 22.63 2.05 -1.16
CA PRO A 152 22.92 2.79 0.08
C PRO A 152 22.78 1.93 1.34
N LEU A 153 22.06 0.81 1.29
CA LEU A 153 21.93 -0.15 2.40
C LEU A 153 23.11 -1.13 2.48
N GLY A 154 24.08 -1.03 1.56
CA GLY A 154 25.19 -1.98 1.45
C GLY A 154 24.78 -3.35 0.92
N ALA A 155 23.60 -3.44 0.29
CA ALA A 155 23.07 -4.65 -0.33
C ALA A 155 23.14 -4.54 -1.86
N GLU A 156 23.22 -5.69 -2.53
CA GLU A 156 23.21 -5.78 -3.99
C GLU A 156 21.95 -6.46 -4.48
N PHE A 157 21.43 -6.00 -5.62
CA PHE A 157 20.35 -6.70 -6.31
C PHE A 157 20.83 -8.09 -6.74
N ALA A 158 20.01 -9.10 -6.44
CA ALA A 158 20.20 -10.46 -6.92
C ALA A 158 18.85 -11.04 -7.37
N ALA A 159 18.85 -11.86 -8.42
CA ALA A 159 17.61 -12.49 -8.90
C ALA A 159 16.92 -13.37 -7.84
N THR A 160 17.69 -13.87 -6.87
CA THR A 160 17.21 -14.69 -5.77
C THR A 160 16.94 -13.89 -4.49
N MET A 161 17.03 -12.55 -4.53
CA MET A 161 16.79 -11.73 -3.33
C MET A 161 15.35 -11.92 -2.84
N PRO A 162 15.13 -11.99 -1.52
CA PRO A 162 13.80 -12.10 -0.95
C PRO A 162 13.00 -10.80 -1.17
N VAL A 163 11.83 -10.96 -1.78
CA VAL A 163 10.84 -9.90 -2.00
C VAL A 163 9.62 -10.22 -1.15
N VAL A 164 9.22 -9.26 -0.32
CA VAL A 164 7.95 -9.29 0.39
C VAL A 164 6.89 -8.80 -0.57
N THR A 165 5.90 -9.63 -0.83
CA THR A 165 4.79 -9.37 -1.73
C THR A 165 3.50 -9.27 -0.94
N GLU A 166 2.74 -8.22 -1.19
CA GLU A 166 1.44 -8.00 -0.58
C GLU A 166 0.35 -7.97 -1.64
N ARG A 167 -0.78 -8.60 -1.35
CA ARG A 167 -2.04 -8.35 -2.05
C ARG A 167 -2.97 -7.61 -1.13
N PHE A 168 -3.70 -6.63 -1.64
CA PHE A 168 -4.59 -5.81 -0.84
C PHE A 168 -5.94 -5.56 -1.53
N GLU A 169 -6.91 -5.13 -0.74
CA GLU A 169 -8.22 -4.67 -1.22
C GLU A 169 -8.39 -3.18 -0.88
N LEU A 170 -8.98 -2.43 -1.81
CA LEU A 170 -9.44 -1.06 -1.54
C LEU A 170 -10.71 -1.12 -0.69
N LEU A 171 -10.65 -0.54 0.51
CA LEU A 171 -11.79 -0.44 1.41
C LEU A 171 -12.55 0.87 1.25
N TYR A 172 -11.84 1.98 1.05
CA TYR A 172 -12.46 3.30 0.98
C TYR A 172 -11.62 4.28 0.13
N PRO A 173 -12.17 4.84 -0.97
CA PRO A 173 -11.53 5.91 -1.72
C PRO A 173 -11.82 7.29 -1.10
N ARG A 174 -10.94 8.27 -1.31
CA ARG A 174 -11.19 9.67 -0.97
C ARG A 174 -12.46 10.18 -1.69
N PRO A 175 -13.37 10.88 -0.98
CA PRO A 175 -14.52 11.52 -1.61
C PRO A 175 -14.07 12.59 -2.62
N GLY A 176 -14.38 12.37 -3.90
CA GLY A 176 -14.03 13.29 -5.00
C GLY A 176 -13.33 12.60 -6.17
N ASP A 177 -12.67 11.48 -5.94
CA ASP A 177 -11.74 10.86 -6.91
C ASP A 177 -12.35 9.70 -7.72
N ARG A 178 -13.65 9.39 -7.51
CA ARG A 178 -14.39 8.58 -8.47
C ARG A 178 -14.73 9.43 -9.69
N SER A 179 -13.84 9.42 -10.69
CA SER A 179 -14.29 9.60 -12.07
C SER A 179 -15.35 8.53 -12.36
N ALA A 180 -16.57 8.99 -12.62
CA ALA A 180 -17.78 8.27 -12.99
C ALA A 180 -17.66 6.74 -13.18
N ALA A 181 -18.17 5.96 -12.22
CA ALA A 181 -18.70 4.64 -12.56
C ALA A 181 -19.89 4.83 -13.52
N PRO A 182 -19.96 4.16 -14.69
CA PRO A 182 -21.14 4.23 -15.53
C PRO A 182 -22.34 3.67 -14.76
N ALA A 183 -23.44 4.42 -14.74
CA ALA A 183 -24.71 3.99 -14.18
C ALA A 183 -25.12 2.64 -14.80
N PRO A 184 -25.76 1.74 -14.05
CA PRO A 184 -26.27 0.51 -14.62
C PRO A 184 -27.29 0.87 -15.70
N SER A 185 -27.09 0.33 -16.91
CA SER A 185 -28.10 0.40 -17.96
C SER A 185 -29.33 -0.35 -17.45
N GLU A 186 -30.39 0.38 -17.13
CA GLU A 186 -31.71 -0.21 -16.96
C GLU A 186 -32.16 -0.77 -18.31
N ALA A 187 -32.59 -2.04 -18.29
CA ALA A 187 -33.25 -2.73 -19.38
C ALA A 187 -34.74 -2.87 -19.06
#